data_AF-A0A3S4GTS2-F1
#
_entry.id   AF-A0A3S4GTS2-F1
#
_cell.length_a   1.000
_cell.length_b   1.000
_cell.length_c   1.000
_cell.angle_alpha   90.00
_cell.angle_beta   90.00
_cell.angle_gamma   90.00
#
_symmetry.space_group_name_H-M   'P 1'
#
loop_
_entity.id
_entity.type
_entity.pdbx_description
1 polymer ?
#
loop_
_entity_poly.entity_id
_entity_poly.type
_entity_poly.pdbx_seq_one_letter_code
_entity_poly.pdbx_strand_id
1 'polypeptide(L)' 'MAQVYNFSSGPAMLPAEVLKLAQQELCDWHGLGDVGHGDQSPW' A
#
# COMPACT_ATOMS: atom_id res chain seq x y z
N MET A 1 20.23 11.24 -8.91
CA MET A 1 19.22 10.83 -9.92
C MET A 1 18.59 12.08 -10.52
N ALA A 2 18.26 12.07 -11.80
CA ALA A 2 17.59 13.20 -12.44
C ALA A 2 16.10 13.23 -12.08
N GLN A 3 15.51 14.41 -12.04
CA GLN A 3 14.07 14.58 -11.83
C GLN A 3 13.30 14.06 -13.05
N VAL A 4 12.38 13.12 -12.83
CA VAL A 4 11.53 12.56 -13.90
C VAL A 4 10.13 13.17 -13.79
N TYR A 5 9.62 13.67 -14.90
CA TYR A 5 8.28 14.26 -14.99
C TYR A 5 7.40 13.38 -15.89
N ASN A 6 6.22 12.98 -15.38
CA ASN A 6 5.28 12.14 -16.10
C ASN A 6 4.10 12.98 -16.61
N PHE A 7 4.06 13.24 -17.92
CA PHE A 7 3.00 13.99 -18.61
C PHE A 7 2.08 13.09 -19.46
N SER A 8 1.97 11.81 -19.10
CA SER A 8 1.13 10.85 -19.82
C SER A 8 -0.34 11.26 -19.81
N SER A 9 -1.04 11.09 -20.92
CA SER A 9 -2.48 11.35 -21.02
C SER A 9 -3.34 10.23 -20.41
N GLY A 10 -2.78 9.04 -20.18
CA GLY A 10 -3.49 7.91 -19.58
C GLY A 10 -2.77 6.56 -19.80
N PRO A 11 -2.57 5.74 -18.73
CA PRO A 11 -2.73 6.10 -17.32
C PRO A 11 -1.79 7.25 -16.91
N ALA A 12 -2.22 8.05 -15.94
CA ALA A 12 -1.56 9.31 -15.56
C ALA A 12 -0.78 9.21 -14.24
N MET A 13 -0.03 10.26 -13.93
CA MET A 13 0.76 10.35 -12.69
C MET A 13 -0.14 10.38 -11.45
N LEU A 14 0.26 9.64 -10.41
CA LEU A 14 -0.33 9.72 -9.07
C LEU A 14 0.58 10.54 -8.14
N PRO A 15 0.02 11.23 -7.12
CA PRO A 15 0.82 11.87 -6.08
C PRO A 15 1.74 10.87 -5.37
N ALA A 16 2.99 11.26 -5.13
CA ALA A 16 3.98 10.37 -4.52
C ALA A 16 3.56 9.85 -3.14
N GLU A 17 2.91 10.69 -2.32
CA GLU A 17 2.45 10.29 -0.98
C GLU A 17 1.40 9.18 -1.02
N VAL A 18 0.54 9.15 -2.05
CA VAL A 18 -0.45 8.09 -2.24
C VAL A 18 0.24 6.77 -2.55
N LEU A 19 1.24 6.78 -3.44
CA LEU A 19 2.02 5.59 -3.78
C LEU A 19 2.82 5.08 -2.58
N LYS A 20 3.37 5.98 -1.76
CA LYS A 20 4.08 5.62 -0.53
C LYS A 20 3.16 4.97 0.49
N LEU A 21 1.97 5.53 0.70
CA LEU A 21 0.97 4.94 1.59
C LEU A 21 0.58 3.54 1.11
N ALA A 22 0.25 3.41 -0.18
CA ALA A 22 -0.09 2.13 -0.78
C ALA A 22 1.05 1.11 -0.65
N GLN A 23 2.31 1.53 -0.78
CA GLN A 23 3.47 0.67 -0.56
C GLN A 23 3.58 0.20 0.89
N GLN A 24 3.33 1.08 1.86
CA GLN A 24 3.42 0.76 3.29
C GLN A 24 2.35 -0.25 3.71
N GLU A 25 1.13 -0.08 3.21
CA GLU A 25 -0.03 -0.89 3.60
C GLU A 25 -0.24 -2.10 2.69
N LEU A 26 0.64 -2.32 1.69
CA LEU A 26 0.47 -3.39 0.70
C LEU A 26 0.44 -4.80 1.33
N CYS A 27 1.25 -5.01 2.37
CA CYS A 27 1.36 -6.31 3.05
C CYS A 27 0.44 -6.43 4.27
N ASP A 28 0.15 -5.30 4.93
CA ASP A 28 -0.73 -5.25 6.08
C ASP A 28 -1.58 -3.99 6.00
N TRP A 29 -2.80 -4.20 5.50
CA TRP A 29 -3.76 -3.13 5.39
C TRP A 29 -4.33 -2.82 6.77
N HIS A 30 -3.93 -1.68 7.35
CA HIS A 30 -4.48 -1.17 8.62
C HIS A 30 -4.44 -2.18 9.79
N GLY A 31 -3.48 -3.11 9.83
CA GLY A 31 -3.41 -4.13 10.88
C GLY A 31 -4.47 -5.24 10.73
N LEU A 32 -5.12 -5.35 9.58
CA LEU A 32 -6.09 -6.40 9.24
C LEU A 32 -5.43 -7.59 8.54
N GLY A 33 -4.14 -7.48 8.16
CA GLY A 33 -3.40 -8.47 7.39
C GLY A 33 -2.91 -9.67 8.20
N ASP A 34 -2.89 -9.57 9.53
CA ASP A 34 -2.67 -10.71 10.41
C ASP A 34 -4.03 -11.22 10.90
N VAL A 35 -4.58 -12.17 10.17
CA VAL A 35 -5.65 -13.05 10.67
C VAL A 35 -5.07 -14.02 11.70
N GLY A 36 -4.36 -13.48 12.69
CA GLY A 36 -3.96 -14.09 13.94
C GLY A 36 -4.61 -13.34 15.11
N HIS A 37 -5.78 -12.74 14.89
CA HIS A 37 -6.77 -12.64 15.97
C HIS A 37 -7.12 -14.06 16.40
N GLY A 38 -6.32 -14.55 17.36
CA GLY A 38 -6.49 -15.75 18.15
C GLY A 38 -7.56 -16.72 17.66
N ASP A 39 -7.17 -17.61 16.75
CA ASP A 39 -7.58 -19.00 16.91
C ASP A 39 -6.87 -19.55 18.17
N GLN A 40 -7.27 -19.01 19.32
CA GLN A 40 -7.15 -19.70 20.60
C GLN A 40 -8.48 -20.42 20.78
N SER A 41 -8.78 -21.37 19.90
CA SER A 41 -9.81 -22.36 20.19
C SER A 41 -9.32 -23.16 21.41
N PRO A 42 -10.01 -23.13 22.56
CA PRO A 42 -9.66 -23.98 23.71
C PRO A 42 -10.23 -25.40 23.55
N TRP A 43 -10.62 -25.78 22.33
CA TRP A 43 -11.14 -27.08 21.93
C TRP A 43 -10.42 -27.53 20.66
#